data_AF-A0A9P7BZ20-F1
#
_entry.id   AF-A0A9P7BZ20-F1
#
_cell.length_a   1.000
_cell.length_b   1.000
_cell.length_c   1.000
_cell.angle_alpha   90.00
_cell.angle_beta   90.00
_cell.angle_gamma   90.00
#
_symmetry.space_group_name_H-M   'P 1'
#
loop_
_entity.id
_entity.type
_entity.pdbx_description
1 polymer ?
#
loop_
_entity_poly.entity_id
_entity_poly.type
_entity_poly.pdbx_seq_one_letter_code
_entity_poly.pdbx_strand_id
1 'polypeptide(L)' 'MSTGTRRKVFVTAAALGDPAVVIADGPSNGFDAQGRAVLAEVFKTWAKDRVVLFASHDPELVQACEARTINVADLR' A
#
# COMPACT_ATOMS: atom_id res chain seq x y z
N MET A 1 2.19 -16.87 -12.86
CA MET A 1 2.73 -15.79 -12.00
C MET A 1 2.19 -15.98 -10.59
N SER A 2 3.05 -15.94 -9.57
CA SER A 2 2.58 -15.97 -8.18
C SER A 2 1.73 -14.74 -7.86
N THR A 3 0.89 -14.83 -6.83
CA THR A 3 0.07 -13.71 -6.35
C THR A 3 0.94 -12.50 -6.03
N GLY A 4 2.07 -12.71 -5.34
CA GLY A 4 3.06 -11.67 -5.08
C GLY A 4 3.58 -11.01 -6.36
N THR A 5 4.02 -11.78 -7.36
CA THR A 5 4.52 -11.20 -8.62
C THR A 5 3.43 -10.39 -9.34
N ARG A 6 2.18 -10.87 -9.38
CA ARG A 6 1.06 -10.10 -9.92
C ARG A 6 0.84 -8.79 -9.17
N ARG A 7 0.97 -8.81 -7.84
CA ARG A 7 0.79 -7.61 -7.00
C ARG A 7 1.88 -6.57 -7.24
N LYS A 8 3.15 -6.99 -7.43
CA LYS A 8 4.23 -6.07 -7.81
C LYS A 8 3.89 -5.34 -9.12
N VAL A 9 3.42 -6.07 -10.13
CA VAL A 9 3.02 -5.47 -11.42
C VAL A 9 1.89 -4.45 -11.24
N PHE A 10 0.88 -4.76 -10.42
CA PHE A 10 -0.21 -3.81 -10.16
C PHE A 10 0.26 -2.56 -9.40
N VAL A 11 1.13 -2.71 -8.41
CA VAL A 11 1.71 -1.56 -7.69
C VAL A 11 2.53 -0.70 -8.66
N THR A 12 3.35 -1.31 -9.50
CA THR A 12 4.10 -0.58 -10.54
C THR A 12 3.18 0.12 -11.54
N ALA A 13 2.12 -0.55 -11.99
CA ALA A 13 1.15 0.02 -12.91
C ALA A 13 0.41 1.22 -12.30
N ALA A 14 0.08 1.16 -10.99
CA ALA A 14 -0.54 2.26 -10.26
C ALA A 14 0.35 3.51 -10.15
N ALA A 15 1.66 3.38 -10.38
CA ALA A 15 2.60 4.51 -10.40
C ALA A 15 2.71 5.19 -11.77
N LEU A 16 2.23 4.54 -12.83
CA LEU A 16 2.37 5.05 -14.19
C LEU A 16 1.46 6.26 -14.41
N GLY A 17 1.97 7.27 -15.13
CA GLY A 17 1.23 8.48 -15.45
C GLY A 17 1.19 9.53 -14.33
N ASP A 18 2.03 9.38 -13.32
CA ASP A 18 2.19 10.31 -12.20
C ASP A 18 0.87 10.73 -11.52
N PRO A 19 0.10 9.78 -10.96
CA PRO A 19 -1.18 10.10 -10.35
C PRO A 19 -1.01 10.91 -9.08
N ALA A 20 -1.86 11.92 -8.90
CA ALA A 20 -1.94 12.72 -7.67
C ALA A 20 -2.54 11.94 -6.48
N VAL A 21 -3.25 10.83 -6.75
CA VAL A 21 -3.89 9.98 -5.73
C VAL A 21 -3.74 8.51 -6.10
N VAL A 22 -3.30 7.69 -5.15
CA VAL A 22 -3.25 6.23 -5.26
C VAL A 22 -4.18 5.61 -4.22
N ILE A 23 -5.06 4.70 -4.66
CA ILE A 23 -5.98 3.97 -3.79
C ILE A 23 -5.70 2.48 -3.92
N ALA A 24 -5.48 1.78 -2.80
CA ALA A 24 -5.16 0.36 -2.81
C ALA A 24 -5.91 -0.45 -1.73
N ASP A 25 -6.63 -1.49 -2.16
CA ASP A 25 -7.33 -2.41 -1.27
C ASP A 25 -6.58 -3.75 -1.15
N GLY A 26 -6.17 -4.11 0.07
CA GLY A 26 -5.36 -5.30 0.35
C GLY A 26 -4.00 -5.33 -0.37
N PRO A 27 -3.17 -4.26 -0.32
CA PRO A 27 -1.96 -4.15 -1.12
C PRO A 27 -0.85 -5.15 -0.76
N SER A 28 -0.80 -5.66 0.48
CA SER A 28 0.17 -6.66 0.93
C SER A 28 -0.16 -8.11 0.57
N ASN A 29 -1.35 -8.39 0.01
CA ASN A 29 -1.81 -9.75 -0.22
C ASN A 29 -0.85 -10.52 -1.16
N GLY A 30 -0.29 -11.62 -0.65
CA GLY A 30 0.66 -12.46 -1.37
C GLY A 30 2.10 -11.96 -1.36
N PHE A 31 2.44 -10.91 -0.61
CA PHE A 31 3.82 -10.57 -0.25
C PHE A 31 4.28 -11.34 0.98
N ASP A 32 5.54 -11.73 0.96
CA ASP A 32 6.29 -12.12 2.16
C ASP A 32 6.70 -10.88 2.97
N ALA A 33 7.33 -11.09 4.12
CA ALA A 33 7.76 -10.00 5.00
C ALA A 33 8.65 -8.96 4.28
N GLN A 34 9.56 -9.42 3.42
CA GLN A 34 10.42 -8.53 2.65
C GLN A 34 9.62 -7.71 1.62
N GLY A 35 8.69 -8.34 0.90
CA GLY A 35 7.81 -7.65 -0.04
C GLY A 35 6.93 -6.60 0.63
N ARG A 36 6.44 -6.87 1.85
CA ARG A 36 5.67 -5.90 2.64
C ARG A 36 6.51 -4.72 3.09
N ALA A 37 7.76 -4.96 3.51
CA ALA A 37 8.68 -3.88 3.86
C ALA A 37 8.94 -2.95 2.66
N VAL A 38 9.19 -3.53 1.47
CA VAL A 38 9.37 -2.75 0.24
C VAL A 38 8.10 -1.97 -0.12
N LEU A 39 6.93 -2.59 0.00
CA LEU A 39 5.65 -1.91 -0.25
C LEU A 39 5.45 -0.69 0.67
N ALA A 40 5.80 -0.82 1.95
CA ALA A 40 5.73 0.29 2.90
C ALA A 40 6.65 1.45 2.50
N GLU A 41 7.88 1.16 2.07
CA GLU A 41 8.80 2.19 1.56
C GLU A 41 8.29 2.87 0.29
N VAL A 42 7.65 2.13 -0.61
CA VAL A 42 7.02 2.69 -1.81
C VAL A 42 5.90 3.66 -1.41
N PHE A 43 5.02 3.25 -0.49
CA PHE A 43 3.92 4.11 -0.02
C PHE A 43 4.44 5.37 0.69
N LYS A 44 5.46 5.24 1.53
CA LYS A 44 6.11 6.40 2.17
C LYS A 44 6.78 7.33 1.16
N THR A 45 7.36 6.77 0.10
CA THR A 45 7.97 7.57 -0.97
C THR A 45 6.91 8.35 -1.74
N TRP A 46 5.82 7.71 -2.13
CA TRP A 46 4.69 8.36 -2.80
C TRP A 46 4.01 9.40 -1.91
N ALA A 47 3.87 9.14 -0.61
CA ALA A 47 3.25 10.10 0.31
C ALA A 47 3.97 11.48 0.40
N LYS A 48 5.19 11.61 -0.15
CA LYS A 48 5.91 12.88 -0.25
C LYS A 48 5.33 13.85 -1.28
N ASP A 49 4.71 13.32 -2.35
CA ASP A 49 4.27 14.11 -3.50
C ASP A 49 2.83 13.82 -3.95
N ARG A 50 2.20 12.75 -3.44
CA ARG A 50 0.83 12.35 -3.78
C ARG A 50 0.09 11.78 -2.57
N VAL A 51 -1.23 11.70 -2.66
CA VAL A 51 -2.05 11.08 -1.62
C VAL A 51 -2.06 9.56 -1.80
N VAL A 52 -1.74 8.81 -0.74
CA VAL A 52 -1.84 7.35 -0.73
C VAL A 52 -2.90 6.94 0.29
N LEU A 53 -3.99 6.33 -0.18
CA LEU A 53 -5.04 5.77 0.64
C LEU A 53 -5.04 4.24 0.47
N PHE A 54 -5.01 3.50 1.56
CA PHE A 54 -5.06 2.05 1.48
C PHE A 54 -5.87 1.41 2.61
N ALA A 55 -6.46 0.26 2.32
CA ALA A 55 -7.12 -0.60 3.29
C ALA A 55 -6.26 -1.84 3.53
N SER A 56 -6.04 -2.19 4.80
CA SER A 56 -5.20 -3.31 5.20
C SER A 56 -5.74 -3.97 6.47
N HIS A 57 -5.72 -5.30 6.49
CA HIS A 57 -5.87 -6.10 7.71
C HIS A 57 -4.51 -6.49 8.33
N ASP A 58 -3.40 -6.08 7.71
CA ASP A 58 -2.04 -6.36 8.14
C ASP A 58 -1.51 -5.22 9.02
N PRO A 59 -1.38 -5.43 10.35
CA PRO A 59 -0.93 -4.38 11.27
C PRO A 59 0.56 -4.03 11.09
N GLU A 60 1.39 -4.97 10.64
CA GLU A 60 2.81 -4.72 10.39
C GLU A 60 2.98 -3.71 9.25
N LEU A 61 2.21 -3.89 8.16
CA LEU A 61 2.20 -2.94 7.06
C LEU A 61 1.72 -1.56 7.52
N VAL A 62 0.61 -1.50 8.26
CA VAL A 62 0.04 -0.23 8.74
C VAL A 62 1.06 0.53 9.59
N GLN A 63 1.73 -0.17 10.51
CA GLN A 63 2.77 0.41 11.35
C GLN A 63 3.98 0.87 10.52
N ALA A 64 4.46 0.06 9.58
CA ALA A 64 5.62 0.37 8.75
C ALA A 64 5.40 1.56 7.79
N CYS A 65 4.16 1.81 7.39
CA CYS A 65 3.78 2.96 6.57
C CYS A 65 3.74 4.28 7.34
N GLU A 66 3.72 4.25 8.68
CA GLU A 66 3.59 5.45 9.54
C GLU A 66 2.40 6.34 9.15
N ALA A 67 1.36 5.71 8.59
CA ALA A 67 0.21 6.41 8.02
C ALA A 67 -0.78 6.82 9.11
N ARG A 68 -1.49 7.93 8.88
CA ARG A 68 -2.68 8.24 9.68
C ARG A 68 -3.69 7.12 9.53
N THR A 69 -4.03 6.48 10.64
CA THR A 69 -4.95 5.34 10.67
C THR A 69 -6.34 5.79 11.11
N ILE A 70 -7.35 5.27 10.46
CA ILE A 70 -8.76 5.42 10.84
C ILE A 70 -9.34 4.01 10.88
N ASN A 71 -10.00 3.64 11.98
CA ASN A 71 -10.75 2.40 12.02
C ASN A 71 -12.10 2.61 11.34
N VAL A 72 -12.42 1.78 10.36
CA VAL A 72 -13.68 1.85 9.62
C VAL A 72 -14.88 1.64 10.54
N ALA A 73 -14.73 0.88 11.63
CA ALA A 73 -15.79 0.69 12.62
C ALA A 73 -16.16 2.00 13.37
N ASP A 74 -15.22 2.95 13.46
CA ASP A 74 -15.41 4.21 14.17
C ASP A 74 -16.07 5.29 13.29
N LEU A 75 -16.31 5.01 12.00
CA LEU A 75 -16.92 5.93 11.04
C LEU A 75 -18.46 5.94 11.05
N ARG A 76 -19.08 5.39 12.11
CA ARG A 76 -20.54 5.31 12.27
C ARG A 76 -21.13 6.55 12.92
#